data_AF-A0A7X0X1H4-F1
#
_entry.id   AF-A0A7X0X1H4-F1
#
_cell.length_a   1.000
_cell.length_b   1.000
_cell.length_c   1.000
_cell.angle_alpha   90.00
_cell.angle_beta   90.00
_cell.angle_gamma   90.00
#
_symmetry.space_group_name_H-M   'P 1'
#
loop_
_entity.id
_entity.type
_entity.pdbx_description
1 polymer ?
#
loop_
_entity_poly.entity_id
_entity_poly.type
_entity_poly.pdbx_seq_one_letter_code
_entity_poly.pdbx_strand_id
1 'polypeptide(L)'
;MGSLKVSIVTPDGPVYEGIAQMVIARTKAGELGILPGHVPLVAPLKIDVVRLKVESGEEWVAVNGGFMEVNGEEVNILADTAEREEDIDINRAEKAKERAEDELSRAKEQKVDEVMAQLALQRAINRIHAKEHN
;
A
#
# COMPACT_ATOMS: atom_id res chain seq x y z
N MET A 1 5.19 -24.52 9.20
CA MET A 1 5.28 -23.54 8.09
C MET A 1 6.17 -22.41 8.57
N GLY A 2 7.05 -21.87 7.72
CA GLY A 2 7.86 -20.70 8.09
C GLY A 2 6.98 -19.46 8.23
N SER A 3 7.48 -18.44 8.92
CA SER A 3 6.82 -17.14 9.07
C SER A 3 7.79 -16.00 8.80
N LEU A 4 7.23 -14.85 8.46
CA LEU A 4 7.93 -13.58 8.24
C LEU A 4 7.47 -12.60 9.31
N LYS A 5 8.40 -11.90 9.93
CA LYS A 5 8.08 -10.71 10.71
C LYS A 5 7.85 -9.56 9.72
N VAL A 6 6.70 -8.91 9.81
CA VAL A 6 6.32 -7.82 8.90
C VAL A 6 6.16 -6.54 9.69
N SER A 7 6.80 -5.47 9.23
CA SER A 7 6.63 -4.12 9.75
C SER A 7 6.30 -3.17 8.61
N ILE A 8 5.23 -2.38 8.76
CA ILE A 8 4.87 -1.29 7.85
C ILE A 8 4.93 0.01 8.65
N VAL A 9 5.81 0.92 8.24
CA VAL A 9 6.07 2.18 8.92
C VAL A 9 5.89 3.35 7.95
N THR A 10 5.41 4.47 8.48
CA THR A 10 5.30 5.76 7.79
C THR A 10 6.10 6.82 8.56
N PRO A 11 6.30 8.03 8.00
CA PRO A 11 6.87 9.15 8.76
C PRO A 11 6.11 9.48 10.05
N ASP A 12 4.81 9.16 10.12
CA ASP A 12 3.96 9.40 11.29
C ASP A 12 4.06 8.30 12.36
N GLY A 13 4.64 7.14 12.02
CA GLY A 13 4.86 6.04 12.94
C GLY A 13 4.56 4.65 12.36
N PRO A 14 4.58 3.60 13.21
CA PRO A 14 4.23 2.25 12.79
C PRO A 14 2.73 2.13 12.48
N VAL A 15 2.40 1.52 11.34
CA VAL A 15 1.03 1.25 10.88
C VAL A 15 0.66 -0.22 11.07
N TYR A 16 1.63 -1.12 10.88
CA TYR A 16 1.43 -2.56 11.07
C TYR A 16 2.68 -3.19 11.66
N GLU A 17 2.50 -4.06 12.65
CA GLU A 17 3.53 -4.98 13.14
C GLU A 17 2.89 -6.33 13.38
N GLY A 18 3.43 -7.38 12.76
CA GLY A 18 2.82 -8.70 12.84
C GLY A 18 3.65 -9.81 12.23
N ILE A 19 3.04 -10.99 12.16
CA ILE A 19 3.64 -12.20 11.61
C ILE A 19 2.78 -12.67 10.44
N ALA A 20 3.39 -12.83 9.27
CA ALA A 20 2.73 -13.31 8.06
C ALA A 20 3.42 -14.57 7.52
N GLN A 21 2.66 -15.45 6.89
CA GLN A 21 3.17 -16.59 6.12
C GLN A 21 3.65 -16.17 4.73
N MET A 22 3.10 -15.06 4.21
CA MET A 22 3.45 -14.51 2.90
C MET A 22 3.10 -13.01 2.85
N VAL A 23 3.94 -12.22 2.18
CA VAL A 23 3.67 -10.81 1.87
C VAL A 23 3.56 -10.65 0.36
N ILE A 24 2.48 -10.04 -0.13
CA ILE A 24 2.31 -9.74 -1.54
C ILE A 24 2.25 -8.24 -1.72
N ALA A 25 3.15 -7.69 -2.52
CA ALA A 25 3.27 -6.27 -2.76
C ALA A 25 3.54 -5.96 -4.23
N ARG A 26 3.00 -4.85 -4.74
CA ARG A 26 3.26 -4.40 -6.10
C ARG A 26 4.42 -3.40 -6.15
N THR A 27 5.50 -3.81 -6.79
CA THR A 27 6.69 -2.99 -7.02
C THR A 27 6.61 -2.25 -8.35
N LYS A 28 7.56 -1.35 -8.62
CA LYS A 28 7.70 -0.71 -9.93
C LYS A 28 8.03 -1.71 -11.05
N ALA A 29 8.68 -2.83 -10.75
CA ALA A 29 9.07 -3.85 -11.71
C ALA A 29 8.00 -4.93 -11.94
N GLY A 30 7.01 -5.05 -11.05
CA GLY A 30 5.99 -6.09 -11.10
C GLY A 30 5.47 -6.45 -9.71
N GLU A 31 4.64 -7.48 -9.64
CA GLU A 31 4.11 -8.00 -8.38
C GLU A 31 5.07 -9.02 -7.77
N LEU A 32 5.31 -8.92 -6.46
CA LEU A 32 6.19 -9.82 -5.73
C LEU A 32 5.43 -10.50 -4.59
N GLY A 33 5.60 -11.82 -4.49
CA GLY A 33 5.19 -12.62 -3.34
C GLY A 33 6.42 -13.06 -2.55
N ILE A 34 6.57 -12.54 -1.34
CA ILE A 34 7.68 -12.83 -0.43
C ILE A 34 7.26 -13.95 0.52
N LEU A 35 8.08 -15.00 0.56
CA LEU A 35 7.95 -16.15 1.46
C LEU A 35 9.13 -16.18 2.44
N PRO A 36 9.01 -16.92 3.57
CA PRO A 36 10.11 -17.12 4.50
C PRO A 36 11.37 -17.65 3.81
N GLY A 37 12.53 -17.03 4.09
CA GLY A 37 13.81 -17.41 3.50
C GLY A 37 14.09 -16.80 2.13
N HIS A 38 13.32 -15.80 1.70
CA HIS A 38 13.59 -15.06 0.48
C HIS A 38 14.94 -14.32 0.57
N VAL A 39 15.67 -14.26 -0.55
CA VAL A 39 16.95 -13.54 -0.62
C VAL A 39 16.78 -12.06 -0.28
N PRO A 40 17.80 -11.40 0.28
CA PRO A 40 17.72 -9.97 0.56
C PRO A 40 17.35 -9.16 -0.68
N LEU A 41 16.41 -8.23 -0.51
CA LEU A 41 15.86 -7.44 -1.62
C LEU A 41 15.46 -6.06 -1.12
N VAL A 42 15.72 -5.03 -1.92
CA VAL A 42 15.10 -3.71 -1.76
C VAL A 42 14.39 -3.34 -3.05
N ALA A 43 13.11 -2.98 -2.96
CA ALA A 43 12.30 -2.66 -4.13
C ALA A 43 11.41 -1.44 -3.89
N PRO A 44 11.32 -0.49 -4.85
CA PRO A 44 10.36 0.60 -4.77
C PRO A 44 8.94 0.10 -5.02
N LEU A 45 8.01 0.55 -4.19
CA LEU A 45 6.60 0.19 -4.25
C LEU A 45 5.80 1.15 -5.12
N LYS A 46 4.71 0.65 -5.70
CA LYS A 46 3.65 1.47 -6.31
C LYS A 46 2.61 1.85 -5.25
N ILE A 47 1.71 2.76 -5.60
CA ILE A 47 0.46 2.95 -4.86
C ILE A 47 -0.41 1.73 -5.14
N ASP A 48 -0.53 0.85 -4.15
CA ASP A 48 -1.34 -0.37 -4.23
C ASP A 48 -1.59 -0.96 -2.84
N VAL A 49 -2.39 -2.00 -2.78
CA VAL A 49 -2.59 -2.78 -1.55
C VAL A 49 -1.43 -3.73 -1.33
N VAL A 50 -1.00 -3.83 -0.08
CA VAL A 50 -0.13 -4.90 0.39
C VAL A 50 -1.01 -5.92 1.08
N ARG A 51 -0.93 -7.16 0.60
CA ARG A 51 -1.68 -8.29 1.14
C ARG A 51 -0.78 -9.12 2.04
N LEU A 52 -1.23 -9.31 3.27
CA LEU A 52 -0.54 -10.09 4.29
C LEU A 52 -1.33 -11.36 4.52
N LYS A 53 -0.75 -12.51 4.18
CA LYS A 53 -1.36 -13.81 4.51
C LYS A 53 -0.94 -14.18 5.93
N VAL A 54 -1.85 -14.09 6.87
CA VAL A 54 -1.63 -14.41 8.29
C VAL A 54 -2.32 -15.73 8.64
N GLU A 55 -2.13 -16.23 9.86
CA GLU A 55 -2.74 -17.50 10.28
C GLU A 55 -4.27 -17.42 10.32
N SER A 56 -4.82 -16.25 10.68
CA SER A 56 -6.26 -15.98 10.78
C SER A 56 -6.94 -15.69 9.44
N GLY A 57 -6.20 -15.55 8.33
CA GLY A 57 -6.75 -15.18 7.03
C GLY A 57 -5.85 -14.26 6.21
N GLU A 58 -6.45 -13.31 5.51
CA GLU A 58 -5.74 -12.26 4.77
C GLU A 58 -6.03 -10.92 5.45
N GLU A 59 -4.99 -10.11 5.61
CA GLU A 59 -5.10 -8.70 6.02
C GLU A 59 -4.62 -7.80 4.88
N TRP A 60 -5.28 -6.66 4.73
CA TRP A 60 -5.00 -5.73 3.64
C TRP A 60 -4.60 -4.36 4.17
N VAL A 61 -3.49 -3.84 3.63
CA VAL A 61 -2.96 -2.52 3.98
C VAL A 61 -2.81 -1.69 2.72
N ALA A 62 -3.51 -0.56 2.64
CA ALA A 62 -3.34 0.40 1.55
C ALA A 62 -1.97 1.08 1.70
N VAL A 63 -1.04 0.85 0.78
CA VAL A 63 0.30 1.45 0.80
C VAL A 63 0.47 2.40 -0.37
N ASN A 64 0.82 3.65 -0.09
CA ASN A 64 0.88 4.70 -1.11
C ASN A 64 2.32 5.02 -1.51
N GLY A 65 3.03 4.02 -2.04
CA GLY A 65 4.43 4.17 -2.46
C GLY A 65 5.43 3.78 -1.37
N GLY A 66 6.65 4.31 -1.47
CA GLY A 66 7.76 3.97 -0.58
C GLY A 66 8.61 2.78 -1.05
N PHE A 67 9.18 2.04 -0.11
CA PHE A 67 10.13 0.95 -0.36
C PHE A 67 9.81 -0.28 0.50
N MET A 68 10.03 -1.46 -0.08
CA MET A 68 10.04 -2.74 0.63
C MET A 68 11.48 -3.22 0.74
N GLU A 69 11.89 -3.57 1.95
CA GLU A 69 13.13 -4.26 2.28
C GLU A 69 12.78 -5.66 2.78
N VAL A 70 13.51 -6.66 2.29
CA VAL A 70 13.40 -8.05 2.71
C VAL A 70 14.76 -8.49 3.23
N ASN A 71 14.81 -9.09 4.41
CA ASN A 71 16.01 -9.62 5.03
C ASN A 71 15.76 -11.02 5.62
N GLY A 72 15.74 -12.04 4.76
CA GLY A 72 15.58 -13.44 5.15
C GLY A 72 14.21 -13.75 5.76
N GLU A 73 14.06 -13.45 7.06
CA GLU A 73 12.86 -13.70 7.86
C GLU A 73 12.06 -12.41 8.17
N GLU A 74 12.56 -11.24 7.76
CA GLU A 74 11.90 -9.96 8.00
C GLU A 74 11.53 -9.24 6.70
N VAL A 75 10.36 -8.59 6.70
CA VAL A 75 9.90 -7.69 5.63
C VAL A 75 9.55 -6.35 6.25
N ASN A 76 10.28 -5.30 5.86
CA ASN A 76 10.06 -3.93 6.29
C ASN A 76 9.54 -3.10 5.12
N ILE A 77 8.43 -2.40 5.31
CA ILE A 77 7.86 -1.50 4.32
C ILE A 77 7.90 -0.09 4.88
N LEU A 78 8.69 0.76 4.24
CA LEU A 78 8.78 2.19 4.52
C LEU A 78 7.87 2.91 3.53
N ALA A 79 6.64 3.22 3.94
CA ALA A 79 5.61 3.81 3.10
C ALA A 79 5.51 5.34 3.29
N ASP A 80 5.18 6.07 2.23
CA ASP A 80 4.90 7.52 2.35
C ASP A 80 3.66 7.74 3.23
N THR A 81 2.59 6.97 2.96
CA THR A 81 1.41 6.83 3.81
C THR A 81 0.91 5.40 3.70
N ALA A 82 0.34 4.87 4.79
CA ALA A 82 -0.26 3.56 4.82
C ALA A 82 -1.45 3.55 5.79
N GLU A 83 -2.50 2.79 5.45
CA GLU A 83 -3.71 2.66 6.27
C GLU A 83 -4.16 1.19 6.21
N ARG A 84 -4.49 0.59 7.35
CA ARG A 84 -5.06 -0.77 7.39
C ARG A 84 -6.51 -0.72 6.96
N GLU A 85 -7.02 -1.79 6.38
CA GLU A 85 -8.42 -1.89 5.94
C GLU A 85 -9.44 -1.50 7.01
N GLU A 86 -9.19 -1.84 8.28
CA GLU A 86 -10.07 -1.51 9.40
C GLU A 86 -10.11 0.00 9.71
N ASP A 87 -9.00 0.70 9.53
CA ASP A 87 -8.83 2.12 9.82
C ASP A 87 -9.34 3.04 8.70
N ILE A 88 -9.60 2.48 7.51
CA ILE A 88 -10.06 3.24 6.36
C ILE A 88 -11.53 3.63 6.52
N ASP A 89 -11.79 4.95 6.53
CA ASP A 89 -13.12 5.54 6.37
C ASP A 89 -13.49 5.62 4.89
N ILE A 90 -14.45 4.79 4.48
CA ILE A 90 -14.92 4.69 3.10
C ILE A 90 -15.53 6.00 2.60
N ASN A 91 -16.30 6.71 3.42
CA ASN A 91 -16.96 7.95 3.01
C ASN A 91 -15.91 9.05 2.76
N ARG A 92 -14.85 9.07 3.59
CA ARG A 92 -13.72 9.97 3.39
C ARG A 92 -12.96 9.63 2.10
N ALA A 93 -12.75 8.35 1.82
CA ALA A 93 -12.05 7.88 0.64
C ALA A 93 -12.83 8.19 -0.66
N GLU A 94 -14.14 7.96 -0.68
CA GLU A 94 -15.02 8.30 -1.81
C GLU A 94 -15.05 9.81 -2.09
N LYS A 95 -15.23 10.64 -1.05
CA LYS A 95 -15.15 12.10 -1.20
C LYS A 95 -13.77 12.57 -1.67
N ALA A 96 -12.71 11.86 -1.32
CA ALA A 96 -11.36 12.18 -1.79
C ALA A 96 -11.18 11.78 -3.26
N LYS A 97 -11.78 10.66 -3.70
CA LYS A 97 -11.82 10.23 -5.09
C LYS A 97 -12.54 11.26 -5.96
N GLU A 98 -13.76 11.66 -5.58
CA GLU A 98 -14.55 12.66 -6.32
C GLU A 98 -13.78 13.98 -6.47
N ARG A 99 -13.20 14.49 -5.38
CA ARG A 99 -12.36 15.70 -5.43
C ARG A 99 -11.14 15.55 -6.33
N ALA A 100 -10.46 14.41 -6.29
CA ALA A 100 -9.30 14.15 -7.12
C ALA A 100 -9.66 13.98 -8.61
N GLU A 101 -10.85 13.46 -8.92
CA GLU A 101 -11.39 13.38 -10.30
C GLU A 101 -11.67 14.79 -10.84
N ASP A 102 -12.32 15.64 -10.05
CA ASP A 102 -12.57 17.04 -10.41
C ASP A 102 -11.26 17.80 -10.62
N GLU A 103 -10.29 17.67 -9.70
CA GLU A 103 -8.98 18.29 -9.81
C GLU A 103 -8.22 17.80 -11.05
N LEU A 104 -8.26 16.49 -11.34
CA LEU A 104 -7.61 15.91 -12.52
C LEU A 104 -8.23 16.42 -13.82
N SER A 105 -9.55 16.62 -13.87
CA SER A 105 -10.22 17.19 -15.04
C SER A 105 -9.73 18.62 -15.31
N ARG A 106 -9.68 19.47 -14.27
CA ARG A 106 -9.20 20.85 -14.35
C ARG A 106 -7.71 20.92 -14.69
N ALA A 107 -6.90 20.04 -14.09
CA ALA A 107 -5.46 19.93 -14.34
C ALA A 107 -5.17 19.60 -15.81
N LYS A 108 -5.95 18.70 -16.43
CA LYS A 108 -5.82 18.36 -17.86
C LYS A 108 -6.21 19.50 -18.79
N GLU A 109 -7.25 20.26 -18.44
CA GLU A 109 -7.66 21.44 -19.22
C GLU A 109 -6.58 22.53 -19.18
N GLN A 110 -5.98 22.74 -18.00
CA GLN A 110 -5.00 23.79 -17.77
C GLN A 110 -3.55 23.36 -18.05
N LYS A 111 -3.30 22.05 -18.21
CA LYS A 111 -1.97 21.43 -18.34
C LYS A 111 -1.02 21.74 -17.18
N VAL A 112 -1.57 21.81 -15.97
CA VAL A 112 -0.84 22.12 -14.74
C VAL A 112 -1.12 21.02 -13.72
N ASP A 113 -0.07 20.53 -13.06
CA ASP A 113 -0.14 19.59 -11.94
C ASP A 113 -0.89 18.27 -12.20
N GLU A 114 -1.01 17.84 -13.46
CA GLU A 114 -1.69 16.59 -13.85
C GLU A 114 -1.19 15.36 -13.08
N VAL A 115 0.13 15.28 -12.88
CA VAL A 115 0.77 14.16 -12.16
C VAL A 115 0.30 14.11 -10.71
N MET A 116 0.22 15.24 -10.03
CA MET A 116 -0.18 15.30 -8.62
C MET A 116 -1.66 14.94 -8.46
N ALA A 117 -2.53 15.46 -9.33
CA ALA A 117 -3.94 15.12 -9.35
C ALA A 117 -4.16 13.62 -9.63
N GLN A 118 -3.38 13.04 -10.55
CA GLN A 118 -3.44 11.61 -10.84
C GLN A 118 -2.99 10.75 -9.65
N LEU A 119 -1.91 11.14 -8.96
CA LEU A 119 -1.45 10.45 -7.75
C LEU A 119 -2.47 10.53 -6.62
N ALA A 120 -3.11 11.69 -6.43
CA ALA A 120 -4.18 11.86 -5.44
C ALA A 120 -5.36 10.91 -5.71
N LEU A 121 -5.76 10.80 -6.97
CA LEU A 121 -6.81 9.88 -7.41
C LEU A 121 -6.42 8.41 -7.15
N GLN A 122 -5.19 8.02 -7.52
CA GLN A 122 -4.68 6.67 -7.27
C GLN A 122 -4.70 6.30 -5.78
N ARG A 123 -4.28 7.23 -4.90
CA ARG A 123 -4.32 7.01 -3.44
C ARG A 123 -5.74 6.83 -2.93
N ALA A 124 -6.70 7.60 -3.44
CA ALA A 124 -8.10 7.48 -3.04
C ALA A 124 -8.70 6.13 -3.48
N ILE A 125 -8.45 5.71 -4.72
CA ILE A 125 -8.87 4.41 -5.23
C ILE A 125 -8.23 3.27 -4.44
N ASN A 126 -6.94 3.38 -4.11
CA ASN A 126 -6.23 2.37 -3.33
C ASN A 126 -6.88 2.12 -1.95
N ARG A 127 -7.28 3.19 -1.25
CA ARG A 127 -8.00 3.07 0.02
C ARG A 127 -9.33 2.35 -0.12
N ILE A 128 -10.11 2.71 -1.14
CA ILE A 128 -11.39 2.07 -1.43
C ILE A 128 -11.18 0.57 -1.70
N HIS A 129 -10.21 0.26 -2.57
CA HIS A 129 -9.88 -1.13 -2.91
C HIS A 129 -9.44 -1.95 -1.69
N ALA A 130 -8.63 -1.37 -0.78
CA ALA A 130 -8.25 -2.05 0.45
C ALA A 130 -9.46 -2.35 1.36
N LYS A 131 -10.48 -1.49 1.37
CA LYS A 131 -11.69 -1.69 2.19
C LYS A 131 -12.63 -2.75 1.61
N GLU A 132 -12.66 -2.88 0.29
CA GLU A 132 -13.56 -3.80 -0.43
C GLU A 132 -13.15 -5.29 -0.33
N HIS A 133 -11.93 -5.61 0.13
CA HIS A 133 -11.47 -6.99 0.34
C HIS A 133 -11.84 -7.59 1.71
N ASN A 134 -12.68 -6.89 2.48
CA ASN A 134 -13.30 -7.34 3.73
C ASN A 134 -14.78 -7.70 3.50
#